data_AF-A0A662AC46-F1
#
_entry.id   AF-A0A662AC46-F1
#
_cell.length_a   1.000
_cell.length_b   1.000
_cell.length_c   1.000
_cell.angle_alpha   90.00
_cell.angle_beta   90.00
_cell.angle_gamma   90.00
#
_symmetry.space_group_name_H-M   'P 1'
#
loop_
_entity.id
_entity.type
_entity.pdbx_description
1 polymer ?
#
loop_
_entity_poly.entity_id
_entity_poly.type
_entity_poly.pdbx_seq_one_letter_code
_entity_poly.pdbx_strand_id
1 'polypeptide(L)'
;MQEWVNELSSGYINSVGPELQVFKMDKTETQLDELYGESRQGRIYLPPFPIRAVFNTNQWVGFLDMEQFKEREEILVAKVNFADMVKIVSDLRKKHVSEIFIKYSGRGIPSIEKINNVLTLYINNKSYLTFDLTNNMFSTVRKLGSRINDYPDWSCVLAGQNDLSVNLIDFNKTSFSERETMIYSIDKTYQNITDVIELGDVIITDKNRMYEVTGAKPSGEFGWNYSLWQLDLELAQVDRFNLPGNYISRIKKANQLGNLKTRME
;
A
#
# COMPACT_ATOMS: atom_id res chain seq x y z
N MET A 1 -25.50 -11.81 -20.53
CA MET A 1 -24.35 -12.05 -21.43
C MET A 1 -23.17 -11.15 -21.06
N GLN A 2 -23.39 -9.83 -20.88
CA GLN A 2 -22.35 -8.85 -20.53
C GLN A 2 -21.74 -9.06 -19.13
N GLU A 3 -22.55 -9.42 -18.11
CA GLU A 3 -22.05 -9.80 -16.78
C GLU A 3 -21.14 -11.03 -16.84
N TRP A 4 -21.52 -12.04 -17.62
CA TRP A 4 -20.73 -13.26 -17.81
C TRP A 4 -19.38 -12.99 -18.48
N VAL A 5 -19.34 -12.10 -19.49
CA VAL A 5 -18.08 -11.68 -20.13
C VAL A 5 -17.20 -10.90 -19.16
N ASN A 6 -17.78 -10.02 -18.34
CA ASN A 6 -17.05 -9.30 -17.30
C ASN A 6 -16.50 -10.25 -16.22
N GLU A 7 -17.27 -11.25 -15.79
CA GLU A 7 -16.85 -12.29 -14.85
C GLU A 7 -15.74 -13.16 -15.42
N LEU A 8 -15.83 -13.56 -16.69
CA LEU A 8 -14.78 -14.33 -17.37
C LEU A 8 -13.49 -13.52 -17.54
N SER A 9 -13.60 -12.24 -17.92
CA SER A 9 -12.46 -11.35 -18.09
C SER A 9 -11.75 -11.09 -16.75
N SER A 10 -12.53 -10.81 -15.72
CA SER A 10 -12.06 -10.62 -14.34
C SER A 10 -11.44 -11.89 -13.76
N GLY A 11 -12.11 -13.03 -13.97
CA GLY A 11 -11.65 -14.35 -13.55
C GLY A 11 -10.35 -14.74 -14.24
N TYR A 12 -10.20 -14.45 -15.54
CA TYR A 12 -8.97 -14.71 -16.28
C TYR A 12 -7.80 -13.84 -15.78
N ILE A 13 -7.99 -12.53 -15.58
CA ILE A 13 -6.95 -11.65 -15.02
C ILE A 13 -6.50 -12.16 -13.65
N ASN A 14 -7.46 -12.49 -12.78
CA ASN A 14 -7.15 -12.88 -11.41
C ASN A 14 -6.51 -14.28 -11.31
N SER A 15 -6.79 -15.18 -12.25
CA SER A 15 -6.23 -16.55 -12.24
C SER A 15 -4.94 -16.69 -13.04
N VAL A 16 -4.85 -16.07 -14.21
CA VAL A 16 -3.78 -16.34 -15.21
C VAL A 16 -2.97 -15.09 -15.58
N GLY A 17 -3.44 -13.89 -15.25
CA GLY A 17 -2.70 -12.65 -15.52
C GLY A 17 -1.36 -12.60 -14.79
N PRO A 18 -0.26 -12.18 -15.43
CA PRO A 18 1.02 -11.96 -14.77
C PRO A 18 0.91 -10.90 -13.66
N GLU A 19 1.74 -11.07 -12.64
CA GLU A 19 1.79 -10.16 -11.50
C GLU A 19 2.70 -8.96 -11.81
N LEU A 20 2.17 -7.78 -11.55
CA LEU A 20 2.84 -6.49 -11.60
C LEU A 20 3.11 -6.00 -10.19
N GLN A 21 4.29 -5.44 -9.95
CA GLN A 21 4.65 -4.80 -8.70
C GLN A 21 4.39 -3.29 -8.84
N VAL A 22 3.39 -2.78 -8.13
CA VAL A 22 2.94 -1.40 -8.23
C VAL A 22 3.51 -0.58 -7.08
N PHE A 23 4.19 0.52 -7.41
CA PHE A 23 4.71 1.50 -6.48
C PHE A 23 3.85 2.76 -6.55
N LYS A 24 3.13 3.03 -5.46
CA LYS A 24 2.34 4.26 -5.31
C LYS A 24 3.23 5.41 -4.89
N MET A 25 3.02 6.59 -5.46
CA MET A 25 3.65 7.81 -4.97
C MET A 25 3.00 8.25 -3.66
N ASP A 26 3.80 8.54 -2.65
CA ASP A 26 3.32 9.16 -1.41
C ASP A 26 2.94 10.62 -1.68
N LYS A 27 1.68 10.98 -1.43
CA LYS A 27 1.15 12.33 -1.67
C LYS A 27 1.13 13.20 -0.41
N THR A 28 1.84 12.82 0.64
CA THR A 28 2.11 13.72 1.77
C THR A 28 2.60 15.07 1.21
N GLU A 29 1.99 16.19 1.64
CA GLU A 29 2.19 17.53 1.05
C GLU A 29 3.66 17.76 0.69
N THR A 30 3.92 17.69 -0.60
CA THR A 30 5.24 17.88 -1.15
C THR A 30 5.67 19.31 -0.86
N GLN A 31 6.63 19.51 0.05
CA GLN A 31 7.15 20.84 0.32
C GLN A 31 7.79 21.38 -0.96
N LEU A 32 7.13 22.33 -1.61
CA LEU A 32 7.69 23.06 -2.73
C LEU A 32 8.71 24.06 -2.17
N ASP A 33 9.84 24.19 -2.86
CA ASP A 33 10.80 25.23 -2.57
C ASP A 33 10.17 26.59 -2.88
N GLU A 34 10.15 27.48 -1.89
CA GLU A 34 9.49 28.79 -1.99
C GLU A 34 10.11 29.71 -3.08
N LEU A 35 11.37 29.48 -3.47
CA LEU A 35 12.07 30.29 -4.49
C LEU A 35 11.92 29.71 -5.90
N TYR A 36 11.97 28.38 -6.04
CA TYR A 36 12.03 27.73 -7.35
C TYR A 36 10.74 27.00 -7.74
N GLY A 37 9.80 26.81 -6.82
CA GLY A 37 8.59 26.02 -7.05
C GLY A 37 8.87 24.53 -7.29
N GLU A 38 10.11 24.08 -7.09
CA GLU A 38 10.52 22.70 -7.26
C GLU A 38 10.26 21.91 -5.98
N SER A 39 9.91 20.65 -6.11
CA SER A 39 9.76 19.75 -4.97
C SER A 39 11.08 19.64 -4.19
N ARG A 40 11.12 20.06 -2.92
CA ARG A 40 12.31 19.92 -2.05
C ARG A 40 12.69 18.47 -1.77
N GLN A 41 11.74 17.55 -1.93
CA GLN A 41 11.93 16.11 -1.77
C GLN A 41 11.69 15.43 -3.12
N GLY A 42 12.56 14.53 -3.58
CA GLY A 42 12.26 13.72 -4.77
C GLY A 42 10.94 12.94 -4.59
N ARG A 43 10.28 12.53 -5.68
CA ARG A 43 9.07 11.68 -5.59
C ARG A 43 9.36 10.46 -4.71
N ILE A 44 8.67 10.33 -3.58
CA ILE A 44 8.84 9.21 -2.65
C ILE A 44 7.83 8.14 -3.04
N TYR A 45 8.31 6.94 -3.35
CA TYR A 45 7.46 5.79 -3.64
C TYR A 45 7.33 4.89 -2.42
N LEU A 46 6.11 4.43 -2.18
CA LEU A 46 5.80 3.48 -1.12
C LEU A 46 6.24 2.06 -1.50
N PRO A 47 6.37 1.14 -0.52
CA PRO A 47 6.67 -0.27 -0.81
C PRO A 47 5.69 -0.83 -1.86
N PRO A 48 6.15 -1.72 -2.76
CA PRO A 48 5.29 -2.20 -3.82
C PRO A 48 4.25 -3.18 -3.30
N PHE A 49 3.15 -3.29 -4.02
CA PHE A 49 2.18 -4.35 -3.83
C PHE A 49 1.86 -5.04 -5.16
N PRO A 50 1.50 -6.33 -5.12
CA PRO A 50 1.20 -7.09 -6.32
C PRO A 50 -0.21 -6.79 -6.84
N ILE A 51 -0.33 -6.63 -8.16
CA ILE A 51 -1.61 -6.63 -8.89
C ILE A 51 -1.47 -7.48 -10.14
N ARG A 52 -2.49 -8.26 -10.48
CA ARG A 52 -2.52 -8.99 -11.75
C ARG A 52 -3.08 -8.13 -12.86
N ALA A 53 -2.46 -8.23 -14.03
CA ALA A 53 -2.88 -7.49 -15.21
C ALA A 53 -2.74 -8.34 -16.47
N VAL A 54 -3.51 -8.01 -17.49
CA VAL A 54 -3.31 -8.53 -18.85
C VAL A 54 -2.67 -7.43 -19.70
N PHE A 55 -1.54 -7.77 -20.31
CA PHE A 55 -0.79 -6.88 -21.20
C PHE A 55 0.02 -7.71 -22.21
N ASN A 56 0.27 -7.13 -23.38
CA ASN A 56 1.11 -7.73 -24.39
C ASN A 56 2.56 -7.28 -24.20
N THR A 57 3.45 -8.22 -23.90
CA THR A 57 4.86 -7.94 -23.59
C THR A 57 5.80 -7.96 -24.79
N ASN A 58 5.35 -8.48 -25.94
CA ASN A 58 6.18 -8.75 -27.11
C ASN A 58 5.48 -8.27 -28.38
N GLN A 59 5.90 -7.12 -28.90
CA GLN A 59 5.71 -6.82 -30.32
C GLN A 59 7.05 -7.01 -31.01
N TRP A 60 7.12 -8.05 -31.85
CA TRP A 60 8.29 -8.31 -32.68
C TRP A 60 8.19 -7.46 -33.94
N VAL A 61 9.17 -6.60 -34.18
CA VAL A 61 9.28 -5.86 -35.44
C VAL A 61 10.32 -6.57 -36.29
N GLY A 62 9.88 -7.16 -37.39
CA GLY A 62 10.78 -7.63 -38.44
C GLY A 62 11.16 -6.45 -39.32
N PHE A 63 12.46 -6.23 -39.53
CA PHE A 63 12.91 -5.41 -40.64
C PHE A 63 12.94 -6.30 -41.88
N LEU A 64 12.20 -5.93 -42.93
CA LEU A 64 12.08 -6.71 -44.18
C LEU A 64 13.43 -7.01 -44.87
N ASP A 65 14.52 -6.41 -44.41
CA ASP A 65 15.85 -6.44 -45.03
C ASP A 65 16.94 -7.11 -44.16
N MET A 66 16.59 -7.59 -42.96
CA MET A 66 17.53 -8.36 -42.12
C MET A 66 16.78 -9.52 -41.46
N GLU A 67 17.33 -10.74 -41.50
CA GLU A 67 16.89 -11.91 -40.70
C GLU A 67 17.10 -11.71 -39.18
N GLN A 68 17.07 -10.46 -38.71
CA GLN A 68 17.25 -10.08 -37.32
C GLN A 68 15.91 -9.59 -36.77
N PHE A 69 15.28 -10.42 -35.94
CA PHE A 69 14.18 -10.00 -35.09
C PHE A 69 14.75 -9.25 -33.88
N LYS A 70 14.31 -8.02 -33.65
CA LYS A 70 14.57 -7.30 -32.40
C LYS A 70 13.27 -7.13 -31.65
N GLU A 71 13.27 -7.48 -30.36
CA GLU A 71 12.19 -7.10 -29.45
C GLU A 71 12.17 -5.57 -29.37
N ARG A 72 11.06 -4.93 -29.76
CA ARG A 72 10.89 -3.49 -29.59
C ARG A 72 10.17 -3.27 -28.27
N GLU A 73 10.85 -2.64 -27.32
CA GLU A 73 10.22 -2.19 -26.08
C GLU A 73 9.38 -0.94 -26.40
N GLU A 74 8.05 -1.10 -26.39
CA GLU A 74 7.09 -0.03 -26.66
C GLU A 74 6.24 0.28 -25.42
N ILE A 75 5.41 1.32 -25.56
CA ILE A 75 4.33 1.69 -24.64
C ILE A 75 3.46 0.44 -24.39
N LEU A 76 3.27 0.11 -23.12
CA LEU A 76 2.54 -1.06 -22.69
C LEU A 76 1.16 -0.66 -22.19
N VAL A 77 0.13 -1.28 -22.73
CA VAL A 77 -1.25 -1.09 -22.26
C VAL A 77 -1.62 -2.28 -21.39
N ALA A 78 -1.76 -2.04 -20.09
CA ALA A 78 -2.17 -3.04 -19.11
C ALA A 78 -3.64 -2.84 -18.72
N LYS A 79 -4.36 -3.95 -18.58
CA LYS A 79 -5.73 -3.97 -18.05
C LYS A 79 -5.73 -4.73 -16.73
N VAL A 80 -6.20 -4.07 -15.68
CA VAL A 80 -6.36 -4.65 -14.33
C VAL A 80 -7.84 -4.74 -13.98
N ASN A 81 -8.18 -5.66 -13.10
CA ASN A 81 -9.50 -5.72 -12.51
C ASN A 81 -9.70 -4.53 -11.56
N PHE A 82 -10.71 -3.69 -11.81
CA PHE A 82 -10.93 -2.48 -11.03
C PHE A 82 -11.31 -2.79 -9.58
N ALA A 83 -12.23 -3.71 -9.36
CA ALA A 83 -12.71 -4.06 -8.02
C ALA A 83 -11.60 -4.68 -7.17
N ASP A 84 -10.79 -5.54 -7.77
CA ASP A 84 -9.66 -6.18 -7.06
C ASP A 84 -8.57 -5.17 -6.72
N MET A 85 -8.25 -4.25 -7.65
CA MET A 85 -7.32 -3.14 -7.40
C MET A 85 -7.77 -2.28 -6.22
N VAL A 86 -9.02 -1.81 -6.23
CA VAL A 86 -9.57 -0.97 -5.15
C VAL A 86 -9.56 -1.72 -3.82
N LYS A 87 -9.90 -3.01 -3.83
CA LYS A 87 -9.87 -3.84 -2.64
C LYS A 87 -8.46 -3.97 -2.07
N ILE A 88 -7.47 -4.34 -2.89
CA ILE A 88 -6.06 -4.46 -2.47
C ILE A 88 -5.57 -3.16 -1.85
N VAL A 89 -5.84 -2.03 -2.51
CA VAL A 89 -5.42 -0.71 -1.98
C VAL A 89 -6.13 -0.38 -0.67
N SER A 90 -7.45 -0.63 -0.57
CA SER A 90 -8.20 -0.40 0.67
C SER A 90 -7.69 -1.26 1.82
N ASP A 91 -7.37 -2.53 1.55
CA ASP A 91 -6.83 -3.47 2.53
C ASP A 91 -5.43 -3.03 3.02
N LEU A 92 -4.58 -2.50 2.14
CA LEU A 92 -3.29 -1.91 2.52
C LEU A 92 -3.46 -0.69 3.43
N ARG A 93 -4.44 0.17 3.16
CA ARG A 93 -4.74 1.37 3.97
C ARG A 93 -5.29 1.06 5.35
N LYS A 94 -5.93 -0.11 5.51
CA LYS A 94 -6.58 -0.55 6.75
C LYS A 94 -5.83 -1.69 7.43
N LYS A 95 -4.61 -1.99 6.99
CA LYS A 95 -3.84 -3.13 7.49
C LYS A 95 -3.57 -2.97 8.99
N HIS A 96 -4.03 -3.93 9.79
CA HIS A 96 -3.71 -4.00 11.21
C HIS A 96 -2.25 -4.40 11.39
N VAL A 97 -1.55 -3.75 12.33
CA VAL A 97 -0.12 -4.00 12.58
C VAL A 97 0.10 -4.62 13.95
N SER A 98 -0.60 -4.09 14.94
CA SER A 98 -0.45 -4.49 16.34
C SER A 98 -1.81 -4.51 17.03
N GLU A 99 -1.98 -5.46 17.93
CA GLU A 99 -3.17 -5.62 18.76
C GLU A 99 -2.78 -5.50 20.23
N ILE A 100 -3.57 -4.75 20.98
CA ILE A 100 -3.41 -4.50 22.40
C ILE A 100 -4.66 -5.04 23.10
N PHE A 101 -4.49 -6.15 23.81
CA PHE A 101 -5.52 -6.77 24.62
C PHE A 101 -5.42 -6.22 26.04
N ILE A 102 -6.43 -5.49 26.48
CA ILE A 102 -6.46 -4.85 27.80
C ILE A 102 -7.53 -5.51 28.65
N LYS A 103 -7.16 -5.94 29.85
CA LYS A 103 -8.01 -6.58 30.83
C LYS A 103 -7.98 -5.83 32.16
N TYR A 104 -9.13 -5.76 32.82
CA TYR A 104 -9.29 -5.13 34.12
C TYR A 104 -9.86 -6.11 35.16
N SER A 105 -9.15 -6.37 36.25
CA SER A 105 -9.59 -7.26 37.34
C SER A 105 -10.24 -6.55 38.53
N GLY A 106 -10.14 -5.22 38.60
CA GLY A 106 -10.54 -4.43 39.77
C GLY A 106 -12.05 -4.22 39.91
N ARG A 107 -12.47 -3.26 40.74
CA ARG A 107 -13.89 -2.95 40.97
C ARG A 107 -14.37 -1.79 40.11
N GLY A 108 -15.58 -1.90 39.58
CA GLY A 108 -16.21 -0.90 38.72
C GLY A 108 -16.35 -1.36 37.27
N ILE A 109 -16.91 -0.48 36.45
CA ILE A 109 -17.10 -0.68 35.01
C ILE A 109 -15.94 0.02 34.29
N PRO A 110 -14.98 -0.72 33.72
CA PRO A 110 -13.90 -0.14 32.94
C PRO A 110 -14.39 0.28 31.55
N SER A 111 -13.87 1.41 31.06
CA SER A 111 -14.07 1.84 29.68
C SER A 111 -12.83 2.54 29.15
N ILE A 112 -12.66 2.56 27.82
CA ILE A 112 -11.51 3.16 27.14
C ILE A 112 -11.98 4.11 26.05
N GLU A 113 -11.23 5.17 25.81
CA GLU A 113 -11.45 6.13 24.73
C GLU A 113 -10.11 6.51 24.12
N LYS A 114 -10.07 6.69 22.80
CA LYS A 114 -8.91 7.25 22.10
C LYS A 114 -9.39 8.36 21.19
N ILE A 115 -8.90 9.58 21.44
CA ILE A 115 -9.17 10.77 20.61
C ILE A 115 -7.83 11.42 20.26
N ASN A 116 -7.53 11.55 18.97
CA ASN A 116 -6.30 12.12 18.44
C ASN A 116 -5.06 11.40 18.99
N ASN A 117 -4.26 12.06 19.82
CA ASN A 117 -3.06 11.49 20.42
C ASN A 117 -3.24 11.13 21.89
N VAL A 118 -4.47 11.09 22.39
CA VAL A 118 -4.74 10.84 23.80
C VAL A 118 -5.56 9.57 23.95
N LEU A 119 -5.05 8.64 24.75
CA LEU A 119 -5.78 7.44 25.20
C LEU A 119 -6.16 7.60 26.66
N THR A 120 -7.44 7.44 26.99
CA THR A 120 -7.92 7.53 28.37
C THR A 120 -8.63 6.24 28.79
N LEU A 121 -8.20 5.70 29.93
CA LEU A 121 -8.88 4.62 30.65
C LEU A 121 -9.75 5.24 31.75
N TYR A 122 -10.97 4.74 31.87
CA TYR A 122 -11.97 5.20 32.83
C TYR A 122 -12.43 4.04 33.71
N ILE A 123 -12.89 4.37 34.92
CA ILE A 123 -13.60 3.48 35.82
C ILE A 123 -14.88 4.19 36.26
N ASN A 124 -16.04 3.56 36.10
CA ASN A 124 -17.34 4.13 36.45
C ASN A 124 -17.54 5.54 35.86
N ASN A 125 -17.18 5.71 34.58
CA ASN A 125 -17.21 6.96 33.82
C ASN A 125 -16.27 8.09 34.29
N LYS A 126 -15.45 7.87 35.32
CA LYS A 126 -14.41 8.83 35.75
C LYS A 126 -13.08 8.49 35.08
N SER A 127 -12.38 9.52 34.58
CA SER A 127 -11.03 9.33 34.04
C SER A 127 -10.14 8.78 35.14
N TYR A 128 -9.45 7.68 34.84
CA TYR A 128 -8.55 7.00 35.76
C TYR A 128 -7.09 7.19 35.30
N LEU A 129 -6.80 6.89 34.03
CA LEU A 129 -5.47 7.07 33.44
C LEU A 129 -5.59 7.74 32.09
N THR A 130 -4.71 8.70 31.83
CA THR A 130 -4.62 9.41 30.56
C THR A 130 -3.19 9.33 30.04
N PHE A 131 -3.04 8.89 28.79
CA PHE A 131 -1.77 8.72 28.11
C PHE A 131 -1.70 9.66 26.91
N ASP A 132 -0.71 10.56 26.91
CA ASP A 132 -0.33 11.30 25.72
C ASP A 132 0.59 10.43 24.85
N LEU A 133 0.06 9.93 23.75
CA LEU A 133 0.73 9.00 22.85
C LEU A 133 1.88 9.64 22.08
N THR A 134 2.02 10.97 22.08
CA THR A 134 3.20 11.65 21.54
C THR A 134 4.39 11.62 22.50
N ASN A 135 4.14 11.41 23.80
CA ASN A 135 5.18 11.35 24.80
C ASN A 135 6.06 10.12 24.61
N ASN A 136 7.38 10.29 24.67
CA ASN A 136 8.34 9.21 24.48
C ASN A 136 8.16 8.02 25.47
N MET A 137 7.50 8.24 26.60
CA MET A 137 7.14 7.17 27.55
C MET A 137 6.06 6.23 27.02
N PHE A 138 5.24 6.67 26.07
CA PHE A 138 4.09 5.94 25.52
C PHE A 138 4.11 5.86 24.00
N SER A 139 5.16 6.38 23.33
CA SER A 139 5.19 6.62 21.89
C SER A 139 5.15 5.38 20.99
N THR A 140 5.29 4.19 21.56
CA THR A 140 5.12 2.91 20.84
C THR A 140 4.11 2.03 21.55
N VAL A 141 3.43 1.14 20.81
CA VAL A 141 2.44 0.21 21.39
C VAL A 141 3.04 -0.66 22.50
N ARG A 142 4.31 -1.05 22.37
CA ARG A 142 5.05 -1.79 23.41
C ARG A 142 5.23 -0.97 24.69
N LYS A 143 5.64 0.29 24.55
CA LYS A 143 5.83 1.17 25.70
C LYS A 143 4.49 1.45 26.39
N LEU A 144 3.45 1.78 25.61
CA LEU A 144 2.09 1.98 26.12
C LEU A 144 1.59 0.75 26.89
N GLY A 145 1.65 -0.44 26.30
CA GLY A 145 1.19 -1.67 26.97
C GLY A 145 1.97 -1.98 28.25
N SER A 146 3.28 -1.78 28.23
CA SER A 146 4.11 -1.91 29.44
C SER A 146 3.68 -0.93 30.53
N ARG A 147 3.35 0.31 30.16
CA ARG A 147 2.89 1.33 31.11
C ARG A 147 1.49 1.08 31.65
N ILE A 148 0.61 0.43 30.90
CA ILE A 148 -0.69 -0.02 31.41
C ILE A 148 -0.48 -1.11 32.48
N ASN A 149 0.48 -2.01 32.26
CA ASN A 149 0.84 -3.07 33.22
C ASN A 149 1.46 -2.55 34.53
N ASP A 150 1.96 -1.31 34.56
CA ASP A 150 2.48 -0.70 35.79
C ASP A 150 1.36 -0.39 36.82
N TYR A 151 0.08 -0.38 36.38
CA TYR A 151 -1.05 -0.05 37.24
C TYR A 151 -1.72 -1.29 37.83
N PRO A 152 -2.02 -1.32 39.14
CA PRO A 152 -2.76 -2.40 39.76
C PRO A 152 -4.10 -2.64 39.06
N ASP A 153 -4.53 -3.90 39.02
CA ASP A 153 -5.76 -4.36 38.37
C ASP A 153 -5.84 -4.25 36.84
N TRP A 154 -4.87 -3.61 36.19
CA TRP A 154 -4.79 -3.55 34.74
C TRP A 154 -3.76 -4.55 34.23
N SER A 155 -4.11 -5.25 33.15
CA SER A 155 -3.18 -6.12 32.44
C SER A 155 -3.34 -5.91 30.94
N CYS A 156 -2.21 -5.99 30.24
CA CYS A 156 -2.09 -5.70 28.83
C CYS A 156 -1.19 -6.76 28.18
N VAL A 157 -1.71 -7.41 27.14
CA VAL A 157 -0.98 -8.34 26.28
C VAL A 157 -0.92 -7.77 24.88
N LEU A 158 0.24 -7.90 24.24
CA LEU A 158 0.49 -7.36 22.90
C LEU A 158 0.71 -8.49 21.91
N ALA A 159 0.09 -8.38 20.74
CA ALA A 159 0.36 -9.21 19.58
C ALA A 159 0.73 -8.33 18.38
N GLY A 160 1.57 -8.84 17.47
CA GLY A 160 1.98 -8.11 16.27
C GLY A 160 3.32 -7.36 16.41
N GLN A 161 3.49 -6.30 15.63
CA GLN A 161 4.75 -5.55 15.56
C GLN A 161 4.86 -4.50 16.69
N ASN A 162 6.01 -3.83 16.81
CA ASN A 162 6.16 -2.69 17.73
C ASN A 162 6.19 -1.39 16.90
N ASP A 163 5.01 -0.83 16.68
CA ASP A 163 4.80 0.42 15.94
C ASP A 163 4.44 1.60 16.86
N LEU A 164 4.22 2.76 16.25
CA LEU A 164 3.90 3.99 16.97
C LEU A 164 2.50 3.92 17.57
N SER A 165 2.35 4.23 18.86
CA SER A 165 1.06 4.16 19.55
C SER A 165 0.05 5.20 19.06
N VAL A 166 0.51 6.33 18.50
CA VAL A 166 -0.33 7.31 17.80
C VAL A 166 -1.08 6.73 16.58
N ASN A 167 -0.71 5.52 16.14
CA ASN A 167 -1.39 4.82 15.05
C ASN A 167 -2.60 4.01 15.49
N LEU A 168 -2.93 3.98 16.79
CA LEU A 168 -4.22 3.46 17.25
C LEU A 168 -5.37 4.23 16.61
N ILE A 169 -6.43 3.52 16.21
CA ILE A 169 -7.64 4.14 15.64
C ILE A 169 -8.36 4.96 16.72
N ASP A 170 -8.92 6.11 16.33
CA ASP A 170 -9.83 6.87 17.19
C ASP A 170 -11.13 6.11 17.42
N PHE A 171 -11.54 6.01 18.68
CA PHE A 171 -12.81 5.41 19.04
C PHE A 171 -13.39 6.14 20.25
N ASN A 172 -14.72 6.30 20.21
CA ASN A 172 -15.47 6.86 21.32
C ASN A 172 -15.39 5.95 22.54
N LYS A 173 -15.62 6.53 23.73
CA LYS A 173 -15.69 5.79 24.98
C LYS A 173 -16.49 4.49 24.87
N THR A 174 -15.79 3.37 25.04
CA THR A 174 -16.33 2.02 24.91
C THR A 174 -16.07 1.26 26.20
N SER A 175 -17.14 0.70 26.80
CA SER A 175 -17.03 -0.14 28.00
C SER A 175 -16.56 -1.54 27.65
N PHE A 176 -15.80 -2.18 28.54
CA PHE A 176 -15.22 -3.49 28.25
C PHE A 176 -16.29 -4.55 28.43
N SER A 177 -16.63 -5.28 27.36
CA SER A 177 -17.38 -6.53 27.47
C SER A 177 -16.55 -7.53 28.25
N GLU A 178 -17.12 -8.16 29.29
CA GLU A 178 -16.39 -9.15 30.12
C GLU A 178 -15.14 -8.62 30.82
N ARG A 179 -15.00 -7.29 30.92
CA ARG A 179 -13.81 -6.59 31.45
C ARG A 179 -12.53 -6.82 30.64
N GLU A 180 -12.69 -7.15 29.37
CA GLU A 180 -11.62 -7.26 28.39
C GLU A 180 -11.97 -6.43 27.15
N THR A 181 -10.96 -5.88 26.49
CA THR A 181 -11.13 -5.19 25.21
C THR A 181 -9.89 -5.35 24.36
N MET A 182 -10.08 -5.32 23.05
CA MET A 182 -9.00 -5.33 22.07
C MET A 182 -9.04 -4.01 21.30
N ILE A 183 -7.91 -3.32 21.30
CA ILE A 183 -7.67 -2.18 20.41
C ILE A 183 -6.52 -2.53 19.47
N TYR A 184 -6.47 -1.89 18.31
CA TYR A 184 -5.45 -2.20 17.31
C TYR A 184 -4.90 -0.93 16.67
N SER A 185 -3.66 -1.01 16.21
CA SER A 185 -3.01 0.02 15.41
C SER A 185 -3.04 -0.35 13.94
N ILE A 186 -3.03 0.68 13.10
CA ILE A 186 -3.03 0.53 11.64
C ILE A 186 -1.71 0.97 11.03
N ASP A 187 -1.35 0.33 9.91
CA ASP A 187 -0.24 0.75 9.07
C ASP A 187 -0.63 2.02 8.32
N LYS A 188 -0.03 3.15 8.71
CA LYS A 188 -0.28 4.44 8.03
C LYS A 188 0.55 4.63 6.75
N THR A 189 1.38 3.66 6.35
CA THR A 189 2.25 3.77 5.18
C THR A 189 1.48 4.17 3.91
N TYR A 190 0.27 3.63 3.73
CA TYR A 190 -0.57 3.91 2.56
C TYR A 190 -1.68 4.93 2.83
N GLN A 191 -1.64 5.70 3.93
CA GLN A 191 -2.76 6.57 4.31
C GLN A 191 -3.05 7.66 3.25
N ASN A 192 -2.01 8.17 2.61
CA ASN A 192 -2.06 9.35 1.73
C ASN A 192 -2.15 9.02 0.23
N ILE A 193 -2.54 7.80 -0.14
CA ILE A 193 -2.70 7.42 -1.55
C ILE A 193 -4.16 7.38 -1.98
N THR A 194 -4.38 7.43 -3.29
CA THR A 194 -5.69 7.18 -3.91
C THR A 194 -5.99 5.67 -3.94
N ASP A 195 -7.27 5.32 -4.02
CA ASP A 195 -7.72 3.92 -4.07
C ASP A 195 -7.51 3.24 -5.43
N VAL A 196 -6.90 3.94 -6.39
CA VAL A 196 -6.67 3.47 -7.77
C VAL A 196 -5.22 3.69 -8.17
N ILE A 197 -4.73 2.93 -9.15
CA ILE A 197 -3.46 3.25 -9.82
C ILE A 197 -3.67 4.46 -10.72
N GLU A 198 -2.78 5.43 -10.63
CA GLU A 198 -2.92 6.73 -11.28
C GLU A 198 -1.65 7.16 -12.01
N LEU A 199 -1.75 8.29 -12.73
CA LEU A 199 -0.64 8.88 -13.44
C LEU A 199 0.54 9.20 -12.50
N GLY A 200 1.74 8.81 -12.90
CA GLY A 200 2.98 9.00 -12.13
C GLY A 200 3.33 7.86 -11.17
N ASP A 201 2.43 6.89 -10.97
CA ASP A 201 2.79 5.63 -10.29
C ASP A 201 3.79 4.83 -11.13
N VAL A 202 4.58 3.99 -10.47
CA VAL A 202 5.61 3.17 -11.12
C VAL A 202 5.24 1.70 -11.05
N ILE A 203 5.48 0.97 -12.12
CA ILE A 203 5.17 -0.45 -12.22
C ILE A 203 6.42 -1.22 -12.65
N ILE A 204 6.72 -2.29 -11.92
CA ILE A 204 7.69 -3.29 -12.35
C ILE A 204 6.93 -4.52 -12.85
N THR A 205 7.24 -4.93 -14.07
CA THR A 205 6.68 -6.13 -14.70
C THR A 205 7.38 -7.41 -14.25
N ASP A 206 6.81 -8.56 -14.60
CA ASP A 206 7.39 -9.89 -14.43
C ASP A 206 8.79 -10.04 -15.07
N LYS A 207 9.05 -9.33 -16.16
CA LYS A 207 10.37 -9.22 -16.81
C LYS A 207 11.37 -8.32 -16.06
N ASN A 208 11.02 -7.81 -14.88
CA ASN A 208 11.79 -6.80 -14.13
C ASN A 208 12.07 -5.51 -14.92
N ARG A 209 11.21 -5.17 -15.89
CA ARG A 209 11.24 -3.88 -16.58
C ARG A 209 10.38 -2.88 -15.83
N MET A 210 10.86 -1.64 -15.75
CA MET A 210 10.24 -0.56 -15.00
C MET A 210 9.51 0.40 -15.95
N TYR A 211 8.27 0.72 -15.62
CA TYR A 211 7.41 1.61 -16.38
C TYR A 211 6.80 2.68 -15.47
N GLU A 212 6.56 3.86 -16.03
CA GLU A 212 5.77 4.93 -15.41
C GLU A 212 4.37 4.91 -16.02
N VAL A 213 3.35 5.10 -15.18
CA VAL A 213 1.97 5.23 -15.64
C VAL A 213 1.78 6.62 -16.24
N THR A 214 1.59 6.69 -17.56
CA THR A 214 1.34 7.96 -18.29
C THR A 214 -0.13 8.17 -18.61
N GLY A 215 -0.96 7.13 -18.47
CA GLY A 215 -2.42 7.22 -18.53
C GLY A 215 -3.08 6.20 -17.62
N ALA A 216 -4.13 6.61 -16.91
CA ALA A 216 -4.96 5.73 -16.09
C ALA A 216 -6.42 6.10 -16.28
N LYS A 217 -7.22 5.16 -16.79
CA LYS A 217 -8.62 5.40 -17.12
C LYS A 217 -9.47 4.15 -16.95
N PRO A 218 -10.75 4.30 -16.59
CA PRO A 218 -11.67 3.18 -16.66
C PRO A 218 -11.75 2.62 -18.09
N SER A 219 -11.89 1.30 -18.21
CA SER A 219 -12.00 0.59 -19.48
C SER A 219 -13.16 -0.40 -19.43
N GLY A 220 -13.94 -0.48 -20.51
CA GLY A 220 -15.13 -1.32 -20.60
C GLY A 220 -16.01 -0.93 -21.79
N GLU A 221 -16.93 -1.82 -22.18
CA GLU A 221 -17.95 -1.48 -23.18
C GLU A 221 -18.98 -0.50 -22.58
N PHE A 222 -19.45 0.43 -23.42
CA PHE A 222 -20.38 1.52 -23.09
C PHE A 222 -21.53 1.05 -22.18
N GLY A 223 -21.62 1.59 -20.96
CA GLY A 223 -22.70 1.28 -20.01
C GLY A 223 -22.23 0.99 -18.58
N TRP A 224 -21.64 1.98 -17.90
CA TRP A 224 -21.55 2.17 -16.43
C TRP A 224 -20.96 1.07 -15.53
N ASN A 225 -20.62 -0.11 -16.02
CA ASN A 225 -19.95 -1.16 -15.24
C ASN A 225 -18.44 -1.13 -15.53
N TYR A 226 -17.70 -0.34 -14.76
CA TYR A 226 -16.24 -0.30 -14.79
C TYR A 226 -15.65 -1.62 -14.26
N SER A 227 -15.64 -2.67 -15.08
CA SER A 227 -15.03 -3.95 -14.72
C SER A 227 -13.50 -3.89 -14.79
N LEU A 228 -12.95 -3.06 -15.67
CA LEU A 228 -11.51 -2.97 -15.92
C LEU A 228 -10.98 -1.54 -15.74
N TRP A 229 -9.72 -1.46 -15.38
CA TRP A 229 -8.94 -0.23 -15.33
C TRP A 229 -7.76 -0.36 -16.29
N GLN A 230 -7.69 0.54 -17.26
CA GLN A 230 -6.62 0.55 -18.25
C GLN A 230 -5.51 1.50 -17.80
N LEU A 231 -4.29 1.00 -17.91
CA LEU A 231 -3.06 1.72 -17.64
C LEU A 231 -2.25 1.79 -18.94
N ASP A 232 -1.93 3.01 -19.35
CA ASP A 232 -1.00 3.28 -20.44
C ASP A 232 0.37 3.52 -19.78
N LEU A 233 1.36 2.68 -20.11
CA LEU A 233 2.65 2.59 -19.42
C LEU A 233 3.82 2.89 -20.36
N GLU A 234 4.71 3.78 -19.96
CA GLU A 234 5.93 4.12 -20.71
C GLU A 234 7.19 3.64 -19.99
N LEU A 235 8.20 3.20 -20.74
CA LEU A 235 9.43 2.69 -20.15
C LEU A 235 10.14 3.81 -19.37
N ALA A 236 10.36 3.56 -18.08
CA ALA A 236 10.87 4.56 -17.16
C ALA A 236 12.40 4.51 -17.06
N GLN A 237 13.04 5.68 -17.03
CA GLN A 237 14.47 5.78 -16.74
C GLN A 237 14.71 5.53 -15.26
N VAL A 238 15.29 4.37 -14.93
CA VAL A 238 15.51 3.90 -13.54
C VAL A 238 16.15 4.96 -12.64
N ASP A 239 17.07 5.76 -13.18
CA ASP A 239 17.82 6.75 -12.41
C ASP A 239 17.00 7.97 -11.95
N ARG A 240 15.76 8.14 -12.44
CA ARG A 240 14.87 9.25 -12.05
C ARG A 240 14.01 8.96 -10.82
N PHE A 241 13.99 7.71 -10.34
CA PHE A 241 13.05 7.27 -9.33
C PHE A 241 13.77 6.82 -8.06
N ASN A 242 13.23 7.21 -6.91
CA ASN A 242 13.69 6.73 -5.61
C ASN A 242 12.74 5.62 -5.11
N LEU A 243 13.04 4.38 -5.50
CA LEU A 243 12.23 3.21 -5.09
C LEU A 243 12.75 2.62 -3.77
N PRO A 244 11.87 2.20 -2.85
CA PRO A 244 12.26 1.61 -1.58
C PRO A 244 12.94 0.25 -1.77
N GLY A 245 14.06 0.00 -1.11
CA GLY A 245 14.80 -1.27 -1.18
C GLY A 245 15.72 -1.41 -2.41
N ASN A 246 16.09 -2.64 -2.77
CA ASN A 246 17.11 -2.91 -3.79
C ASN A 246 16.55 -3.11 -5.22
N TYR A 247 15.35 -2.61 -5.52
CA TYR A 247 14.70 -2.83 -6.82
C TYR A 247 15.48 -2.21 -7.98
N ILE A 248 16.08 -1.04 -7.78
CA ILE A 248 16.95 -0.39 -8.79
C ILE A 248 18.08 -1.33 -9.22
N SER A 249 18.77 -1.94 -8.26
CA SER A 249 19.86 -2.89 -8.54
C SER A 249 19.36 -4.16 -9.25
N ARG A 250 18.17 -4.65 -8.88
CA ARG A 250 17.55 -5.81 -9.55
C ARG A 250 17.21 -5.52 -11.01
N ILE A 251 16.61 -4.36 -11.29
CA ILE A 251 16.29 -3.92 -12.65
C ILE A 251 17.57 -3.75 -13.48
N LYS A 252 18.58 -3.06 -12.94
CA LYS A 252 19.87 -2.87 -13.62
C LYS A 252 20.54 -4.21 -13.97
N LYS A 253 20.50 -5.19 -13.05
CA LYS A 253 21.03 -6.53 -13.30
C LYS A 253 20.23 -7.29 -14.36
N ALA A 254 18.90 -7.20 -14.35
CA ALA A 254 18.05 -7.81 -15.38
C ALA A 254 18.33 -7.22 -16.76
N ASN A 255 18.46 -5.89 -16.87
CA ASN A 255 18.79 -5.20 -18.11
C ASN A 255 20.18 -5.60 -18.64
N GLN A 256 21.18 -5.77 -17.76
CA GLN A 256 22.51 -6.25 -18.14
C GLN A 256 22.48 -7.70 -18.67
N LEU A 257 21.68 -8.57 -18.05
CA LEU A 257 21.53 -9.97 -18.48
C LEU A 257 20.74 -10.11 -19.79
N GLY A 258 19.76 -9.24 -20.05
CA GLY A 258 19.04 -9.17 -21.32
C GLY A 258 19.96 -8.87 -22.50
N ASN A 259 20.93 -7.99 -22.31
CA ASN A 259 21.93 -7.63 -23.33
C ASN A 259 22.95 -8.75 -23.63
N LEU A 260 23.07 -9.76 -22.76
CA LEU A 260 23.97 -10.90 -22.96
C LEU A 260 23.36 -12.00 -23.85
N LYS A 261 22.03 -12.02 -24.04
CA LYS A 261 21.36 -13.04 -24.87
C LYS A 261 21.35 -12.76 -26.37
N THR A 262 21.81 -11.58 -26.81
CA THR A 262 21.93 -11.21 -28.23
C THR A 262 23.30 -11.52 -28.85
N ARG A 263 24.15 -12.27 -28.15
CA ARG A 263 25.36 -12.88 -28.71
C ARG A 263 25.32 -14.39 -28.49
N MET A 264 24.44 -15.06 -29.21
CA MET A 264 24.66 -16.47 -29.56
C MET A 264 24.52 -16.57 -31.07
N GLU A 265 25.67 -16.89 -31.66
CA GLU A 265 25.99 -17.45 -32.98
C GLU A 265 24.85 -17.72 -33.96
#